data_AF-A0A1E4ZUT0-F1
#
_entry.id   AF-A0A1E4ZUT0-F1
#
_cell.length_a   1.000
_cell.length_b   1.000
_cell.length_c   1.000
_cell.angle_alpha   90.00
_cell.angle_beta   90.00
_cell.angle_gamma   90.00
#
_symmetry.space_group_name_H-M   'P 1'
#
loop_
_entity.id
_entity.type
_entity.pdbx_description
1 polymer ?
#
loop_
_entity_poly.entity_id
_entity_poly.type
_entity_poly.pdbx_seq_one_letter_code
_entity_poly.pdbx_strand_id
1 'polypeptide(L)'
;MALEMMSKLAVAGIAVAFLQACGSDSDMSEAAVTEPTDFAAALSRESTVVLTVDLDGAQVVPVAETRQVGSASFSLDNTTGQLFGSVNTAVSGVTEVHLHEGEVGEVGAEVLSFFSDGVNQYTIPAMTFLGTEDADRLRAGQLYVDVHTHAHPEGELRAQLSNQAVQLTVSATLDDIQAKIFTPQCSGCHTGGGNTLPSVMNLTNASASYASLVGVFSIGEPDLLRVDSGDAQSSLLVHKLEGTQAVGGRMPLRGNKLQAQSIVAIQQWIDDGAMR
;
A
#
# COMPACT_ATOMS: atom_id res chain seq x y z
N MET A 1 -7.31 39.39 26.18
CA MET A 1 -8.40 39.68 25.23
C MET A 1 -7.95 39.08 23.91
N ALA A 2 -8.16 37.79 23.63
CA ALA A 2 -9.43 37.18 23.22
C ALA A 2 -10.11 38.01 22.12
N LEU A 3 -10.21 37.50 20.89
CA LEU A 3 -11.28 36.56 20.51
C LEU A 3 -11.19 36.20 19.02
N GLU A 4 -11.46 34.93 18.73
CA GLU A 4 -11.58 34.29 17.43
C GLU A 4 -12.80 34.79 16.62
N MET A 5 -12.73 34.70 15.28
CA MET A 5 -13.91 34.75 14.42
C MET A 5 -14.37 33.33 14.10
N MET A 6 -15.38 32.88 14.86
CA MET A 6 -16.13 31.65 14.60
C MET A 6 -17.21 31.87 13.53
N SER A 7 -17.27 30.91 12.62
CA SER A 7 -18.37 30.63 11.70
C SER A 7 -19.70 30.48 12.44
N LYS A 8 -20.75 31.16 11.94
CA LYS A 8 -22.14 30.95 12.36
C LYS A 8 -22.86 30.20 11.25
N LEU A 9 -23.17 28.93 11.46
CA LEU A 9 -24.20 28.20 10.71
C LEU A 9 -25.45 28.12 11.59
N ALA A 10 -26.55 28.65 11.08
CA ALA A 10 -27.83 28.73 11.78
C ALA A 10 -28.56 27.39 11.75
N VAL A 11 -29.01 26.94 12.93
CA VAL A 11 -29.94 25.82 13.11
C VAL A 11 -31.36 26.34 12.87
N ALA A 12 -32.04 25.83 11.85
CA ALA A 12 -33.48 26.03 11.67
C ALA A 12 -34.23 24.78 12.16
N GLY A 13 -34.88 24.90 13.31
CA GLY A 13 -35.82 23.91 13.81
C GLY A 13 -37.14 23.96 13.02
N ILE A 14 -37.66 22.80 12.62
CA ILE A 14 -38.97 22.70 11.97
C ILE A 14 -40.01 22.31 13.03
N ALA A 15 -41.01 23.18 13.13
CA ALA A 15 -42.16 23.08 13.99
C ALA A 15 -43.07 21.90 13.59
N VAL A 16 -43.57 21.19 14.60
CA VAL A 16 -44.63 20.19 14.47
C VAL A 16 -45.95 20.84 14.91
N ALA A 17 -46.93 20.95 14.01
CA ALA A 17 -48.35 20.95 14.37
C ALA A 17 -49.29 20.74 13.16
N PHE A 18 -50.04 19.63 13.23
CA PHE A 18 -51.44 19.39 12.85
C PHE A 18 -52.01 19.87 11.49
N LEU A 19 -52.56 18.94 10.70
CA LEU A 19 -54.03 18.79 10.62
C LEU A 19 -54.46 17.47 9.98
N GLN A 20 -55.48 16.88 10.57
CA GLN A 20 -56.16 15.65 10.18
C GLN A 20 -57.25 16.00 9.15
N ALA A 21 -57.27 15.32 8.01
CA ALA A 21 -58.39 15.33 7.07
C ALA A 21 -58.62 13.92 6.53
N CYS A 22 -59.87 13.47 6.66
CA CYS A 22 -60.40 12.22 6.12
C CYS A 22 -61.19 12.59 4.86
N GLY A 23 -60.96 11.92 3.73
CA GLY A 23 -61.69 12.18 2.49
C GLY A 23 -61.29 11.19 1.40
N SER A 24 -62.28 10.56 0.80
CA SER A 24 -62.25 9.32 0.02
C SER A 24 -62.15 9.51 -1.50
N ASP A 25 -61.59 8.48 -2.13
CA ASP A 25 -61.80 7.96 -3.48
C ASP A 25 -61.09 8.56 -4.72
N SER A 26 -60.69 7.58 -5.53
CA SER A 26 -60.42 7.58 -6.98
C SER A 26 -59.04 8.04 -7.49
N ASP A 27 -58.13 7.07 -7.55
CA ASP A 27 -57.51 6.59 -8.80
C ASP A 27 -56.97 7.67 -9.74
N MET A 28 -55.72 8.11 -9.48
CA MET A 28 -54.86 8.75 -10.48
C MET A 28 -53.43 8.27 -10.23
N SER A 29 -52.91 7.54 -11.22
CA SER A 29 -51.57 6.96 -11.36
C SER A 29 -50.48 7.58 -10.48
N GLU A 30 -49.79 6.73 -9.70
CA GLU A 30 -48.46 7.03 -9.17
C GLU A 30 -47.53 7.37 -10.34
N ALA A 31 -47.36 8.67 -10.60
CA ALA A 31 -46.13 9.16 -11.19
C ALA A 31 -45.05 8.92 -10.13
N ALA A 32 -44.34 7.80 -10.25
CA ALA A 32 -43.12 7.54 -9.50
C ALA A 32 -42.14 8.67 -9.85
N VAL A 33 -42.12 9.70 -9.00
CA VAL A 33 -40.99 10.61 -8.93
C VAL A 33 -39.85 9.78 -8.37
N THR A 34 -39.06 9.19 -9.26
CA THR A 34 -37.76 8.64 -8.90
C THR A 34 -36.86 9.81 -8.53
N GLU A 35 -36.93 10.22 -7.27
CA GLU A 35 -35.89 11.05 -6.65
C GLU A 35 -34.55 10.34 -6.86
N PRO A 36 -33.46 11.03 -7.27
CA PRO A 36 -32.17 10.41 -7.43
C PRO A 36 -31.59 10.15 -6.05
N THR A 37 -32.02 9.08 -5.39
CA THR A 37 -31.38 8.57 -4.18
C THR A 37 -30.12 7.81 -4.58
N ASP A 38 -29.14 8.53 -5.11
CA ASP A 38 -27.77 8.03 -5.09
C ASP A 38 -26.75 9.17 -4.95
N PHE A 39 -26.94 9.97 -3.91
CA PHE A 39 -25.87 10.84 -3.40
C PHE A 39 -24.66 10.02 -2.91
N ALA A 40 -24.81 8.71 -2.67
CA ALA A 40 -23.70 7.81 -2.34
C ALA A 40 -22.84 7.47 -3.56
N ALA A 41 -23.42 7.18 -4.73
CA ALA A 41 -22.67 7.02 -5.99
C ALA A 41 -22.06 8.35 -6.50
N ALA A 42 -22.62 9.49 -6.09
CA ALA A 42 -22.08 10.81 -6.41
C ALA A 42 -20.89 11.24 -5.52
N LEU A 43 -20.61 10.53 -4.42
CA LEU A 43 -19.56 10.88 -3.46
C LEU A 43 -18.36 9.92 -3.46
N SER A 44 -18.22 9.02 -4.44
CA SER A 44 -17.05 8.11 -4.51
C SER A 44 -16.42 7.90 -5.90
N ARG A 45 -16.62 8.79 -6.88
CA ARG A 45 -15.72 8.81 -8.04
C ARG A 45 -14.56 9.74 -7.73
N GLU A 46 -13.50 9.22 -7.11
CA GLU A 46 -12.20 9.87 -7.24
C GLU A 46 -11.91 9.95 -8.74
N SER A 47 -12.09 11.13 -9.33
CA SER A 47 -11.81 11.36 -10.74
C SER A 47 -10.33 11.21 -11.05
N THR A 48 -9.49 11.00 -10.03
CA THR A 48 -8.04 10.94 -10.18
C THR A 48 -7.45 9.90 -9.23
N VAL A 49 -6.64 8.98 -9.76
CA VAL A 49 -5.78 8.08 -8.97
C VAL A 49 -4.45 8.78 -8.75
N VAL A 50 -4.00 8.91 -7.50
CA VAL A 50 -2.67 9.44 -7.17
C VAL A 50 -1.82 8.35 -6.54
N LEU A 51 -0.61 8.14 -7.06
CA LEU A 51 0.35 7.14 -6.58
C LEU A 51 1.65 7.85 -6.18
N THR A 52 2.24 7.47 -5.06
CA THR A 52 3.62 7.84 -4.71
C THR A 52 4.38 6.58 -4.29
N VAL A 53 5.58 6.40 -4.85
CA VAL A 53 6.37 5.17 -4.72
C VAL A 53 7.86 5.51 -4.54
N ASP A 54 8.55 4.68 -3.78
CA ASP A 54 10.01 4.77 -3.60
C ASP A 54 10.71 3.77 -4.53
N LEU A 55 11.74 4.24 -5.23
CA LEU A 55 12.56 3.44 -6.15
C LEU A 55 13.85 3.02 -5.46
N ASP A 56 14.22 1.75 -5.62
CA ASP A 56 15.49 1.20 -5.16
C ASP A 56 16.03 0.10 -6.10
N GLY A 57 17.29 -0.28 -5.92
CA GLY A 57 17.92 -1.35 -6.71
C GLY A 57 17.48 -2.77 -6.35
N ALA A 58 16.90 -2.98 -5.17
CA ALA A 58 16.40 -4.29 -4.74
C ALA A 58 15.12 -4.70 -5.48
N GLN A 59 14.40 -3.72 -6.04
CA GLN A 59 13.22 -3.94 -6.86
C GLN A 59 13.54 -4.25 -8.33
N VAL A 60 14.76 -3.99 -8.80
CA VAL A 60 15.21 -4.25 -10.19
C VAL A 60 15.35 -5.75 -10.42
N VAL A 61 15.14 -6.19 -11.67
CA VAL A 61 15.22 -7.61 -12.06
C VAL A 61 16.22 -7.76 -13.22
N PRO A 62 17.37 -8.43 -13.02
CA PRO A 62 17.94 -8.90 -11.75
C PRO A 62 18.28 -7.75 -10.78
N VAL A 63 18.38 -8.04 -9.48
CA VAL A 63 18.66 -7.03 -8.45
C VAL A 63 19.93 -6.23 -8.78
N ALA A 64 19.80 -4.90 -8.81
CA ALA A 64 20.91 -3.98 -8.98
C ALA A 64 21.59 -3.73 -7.62
N GLU A 65 22.88 -4.01 -7.52
CA GLU A 65 23.67 -3.77 -6.31
C GLU A 65 24.04 -2.28 -6.16
N THR A 66 23.04 -1.45 -5.84
CA THR A 66 23.20 -0.02 -5.55
C THR A 66 22.60 0.33 -4.19
N ARG A 67 23.10 1.42 -3.59
CA ARG A 67 22.48 2.05 -2.41
C ARG A 67 21.72 3.32 -2.76
N GLN A 68 21.67 3.65 -4.04
CA GLN A 68 20.97 4.81 -4.53
C GLN A 68 19.46 4.59 -4.44
N VAL A 69 18.72 5.69 -4.39
CA VAL A 69 17.27 5.70 -4.24
C VAL A 69 16.66 6.81 -5.08
N GLY A 70 15.35 6.72 -5.33
CA GLY A 70 14.55 7.76 -5.93
C GLY A 70 13.13 7.71 -5.41
N SER A 71 12.31 8.67 -5.83
CA SER A 71 10.87 8.65 -5.60
C SER A 71 10.13 9.02 -6.86
N ALA A 72 8.90 8.52 -7.02
CA ALA A 72 8.04 8.90 -8.12
C ALA A 72 6.62 9.17 -7.65
N SER A 73 5.96 10.10 -8.34
CA SER A 73 4.56 10.45 -8.13
C SER A 73 3.82 10.42 -9.46
N PHE A 74 2.62 9.86 -9.47
CA PHE A 74 1.76 9.76 -10.65
C PHE A 74 0.33 10.19 -10.32
N SER A 75 -0.36 10.73 -11.31
CA SER A 75 -1.76 11.16 -11.23
C SER A 75 -2.47 10.78 -12.52
N LEU A 76 -3.43 9.86 -12.45
CA LEU A 76 -4.24 9.43 -13.58
C LEU A 76 -5.66 9.95 -13.42
N ASP A 77 -6.13 10.78 -14.34
CA ASP A 77 -7.55 11.15 -14.43
C ASP A 77 -8.37 9.95 -14.96
N ASN A 78 -9.26 9.41 -14.13
CA ASN A 78 -10.12 8.27 -14.45
C ASN A 78 -11.19 8.58 -15.49
N THR A 79 -11.50 9.86 -15.73
CA THR A 79 -12.48 10.29 -16.71
C THR A 79 -11.83 10.48 -18.08
N THR A 80 -10.67 11.12 -18.11
CA THR A 80 -10.01 11.49 -19.38
C THR A 80 -8.90 10.53 -19.80
N GLY A 81 -8.37 9.72 -18.89
CA GLY A 81 -7.17 8.90 -19.10
C GLY A 81 -5.87 9.71 -19.06
N GLN A 82 -5.92 11.00 -18.72
CA GLN A 82 -4.74 11.86 -18.70
C GLN A 82 -3.81 11.44 -17.56
N LEU A 83 -2.54 11.22 -17.89
CA LEU A 83 -1.51 10.84 -16.93
C LEU A 83 -0.52 11.98 -16.74
N PHE A 84 -0.27 12.31 -15.47
CA PHE A 84 0.88 13.09 -15.03
C PHE A 84 1.80 12.20 -14.22
N GLY A 85 3.11 12.43 -14.31
CA GLY A 85 4.07 11.68 -13.53
C GLY A 85 5.42 12.38 -13.43
N SER A 86 6.11 12.19 -12.32
CA SER A 86 7.47 12.67 -12.11
C SER A 86 8.29 11.67 -11.30
N VAL A 87 9.54 11.48 -11.67
CA VAL A 87 10.57 10.78 -10.90
C VAL A 87 11.60 11.80 -10.42
N ASN A 88 12.01 11.70 -9.15
CA ASN A 88 13.09 12.48 -8.58
C ASN A 88 14.18 11.54 -8.08
N THR A 89 15.42 11.74 -8.52
CA THR A 89 16.56 10.94 -8.06
C THR A 89 17.87 11.74 -8.13
N ALA A 90 18.76 11.51 -7.17
CA ALA A 90 20.11 12.09 -7.16
C ALA A 90 21.16 11.17 -7.80
N VAL A 91 20.73 10.09 -8.47
CA VAL A 91 21.61 9.19 -9.22
C VAL A 91 22.30 9.94 -10.36
N SER A 92 23.61 9.76 -10.50
CA SER A 92 24.39 10.34 -11.58
C SER A 92 24.41 9.44 -12.81
N GLY A 93 24.55 10.03 -14.00
CA GLY A 93 24.71 9.26 -15.24
C GLY A 93 23.45 8.54 -15.70
N VAL A 94 22.26 9.04 -15.32
CA VAL A 94 20.97 8.56 -15.84
C VAL A 94 20.93 8.72 -17.35
N THR A 95 20.65 7.63 -18.05
CA THR A 95 20.52 7.58 -19.51
C THR A 95 19.07 7.73 -19.93
N GLU A 96 18.16 7.08 -19.22
CA GLU A 96 16.74 7.04 -19.54
C GLU A 96 15.91 6.68 -18.29
N VAL A 97 14.65 7.09 -18.31
CA VAL A 97 13.64 6.79 -17.28
C VAL A 97 12.37 6.42 -18.02
N HIS A 98 11.85 5.23 -17.78
CA HIS A 98 10.72 4.70 -18.50
C HIS A 98 9.61 4.24 -17.56
N LEU A 99 8.41 4.19 -18.12
CA LEU A 99 7.27 3.45 -17.57
C LEU A 99 7.15 2.17 -18.40
N HIS A 100 7.06 1.03 -17.73
CA HIS A 100 6.94 -0.28 -18.35
C HIS A 100 5.69 -0.99 -17.84
N GLU A 101 5.20 -1.93 -18.65
CA GLU A 101 4.24 -2.94 -18.21
C GLU A 101 4.94 -4.06 -17.44
N GLY A 102 4.22 -4.71 -16.52
CA GLY A 102 4.68 -5.92 -15.83
C GLY A 102 4.40 -5.89 -14.34
N GLU A 103 4.21 -7.07 -13.76
CA GLU A 103 4.04 -7.22 -12.32
C GLU A 103 5.38 -7.14 -11.57
N VAL A 104 5.33 -7.25 -10.23
CA VAL A 104 6.54 -7.31 -9.42
C VAL A 104 7.37 -8.52 -9.80
N GLY A 105 8.63 -8.30 -10.19
CA GLY A 105 9.53 -9.37 -10.60
C GLY A 105 9.55 -9.63 -12.11
N GLU A 106 8.72 -8.94 -12.89
CA GLU A 106 8.66 -9.08 -14.35
C GLU A 106 9.37 -7.92 -15.06
N VAL A 107 9.94 -8.23 -16.23
CA VAL A 107 10.46 -7.25 -17.19
C VAL A 107 9.51 -7.26 -18.38
N GLY A 108 8.86 -6.13 -18.65
CA GLY A 108 7.90 -5.99 -19.73
C GLY A 108 8.24 -4.87 -20.71
N ALA A 109 7.37 -4.68 -21.71
CA ALA A 109 7.60 -3.68 -22.75
C ALA A 109 7.52 -2.25 -22.19
N GLU A 110 8.22 -1.32 -22.87
CA GLU A 110 8.12 0.10 -22.57
C GLU A 110 6.72 0.62 -22.95
N VAL A 111 6.09 1.34 -22.03
CA VAL A 111 4.83 2.07 -22.23
C VAL A 111 5.12 3.49 -22.68
N LEU A 112 6.00 4.21 -21.96
CA LEU A 112 6.41 5.57 -22.31
C LEU A 112 7.75 5.98 -21.68
N SER A 113 8.34 7.02 -22.24
CA SER A 113 9.57 7.65 -21.74
C SER A 113 9.32 9.00 -21.05
N PHE A 114 10.18 9.34 -20.10
CA PHE A 114 10.14 10.62 -19.38
C PHE A 114 11.15 11.63 -19.94
N PHE A 115 10.89 12.92 -19.74
CA PHE A 115 11.82 14.01 -20.06
C PHE A 115 12.57 14.49 -18.83
N SER A 116 13.89 14.61 -18.95
CA SER A 116 14.75 15.18 -17.91
C SER A 116 14.69 16.71 -17.89
N ASP A 117 14.71 17.27 -16.68
CA ASP A 117 14.96 18.70 -16.43
C ASP A 117 16.46 19.08 -16.53
N GLY A 118 17.34 18.11 -16.75
CA GLY A 118 18.79 18.28 -16.79
C GLY A 118 19.48 18.29 -15.42
N VAL A 119 18.74 18.06 -14.34
CA VAL A 119 19.24 18.08 -12.96
C VAL A 119 18.94 16.77 -12.25
N ASN A 120 17.70 16.57 -11.82
CA ASN A 120 17.31 15.45 -10.96
C ASN A 120 15.83 15.06 -11.08
N GLN A 121 15.08 15.71 -11.97
CA GLN A 121 13.67 15.43 -12.18
C GLN A 121 13.41 14.95 -13.60
N TYR A 122 12.59 13.91 -13.71
CA TYR A 122 12.15 13.31 -14.97
C TYR A 122 10.63 13.34 -14.98
N THR A 123 10.02 13.89 -16.03
CA THR A 123 8.57 14.13 -16.09
C THR A 123 7.94 13.49 -17.32
N ILE A 124 6.73 12.96 -17.15
CA ILE A 124 5.93 12.50 -18.28
C ILE A 124 5.65 13.68 -19.21
N PRO A 125 5.74 13.49 -20.54
CA PRO A 125 5.36 14.51 -21.51
C PRO A 125 3.99 15.12 -21.21
N ALA A 126 3.86 16.44 -21.33
CA ALA A 126 2.57 17.09 -21.20
C ALA A 126 1.56 16.50 -22.20
N MET A 127 0.28 16.44 -21.80
CA MET A 127 -0.81 15.89 -22.62
C MET A 127 -0.64 14.39 -22.96
N THR A 128 -0.02 13.62 -22.06
CA THR A 128 -0.01 12.16 -22.16
C THR A 128 -1.35 11.58 -21.71
N PHE A 129 -1.91 10.67 -22.52
CA PHE A 129 -3.13 9.94 -22.21
C PHE A 129 -2.84 8.45 -22.33
N LEU A 130 -3.19 7.67 -21.30
CA LEU A 130 -3.12 6.22 -21.36
C LEU A 130 -4.31 5.65 -22.12
N GLY A 131 -4.06 4.60 -22.90
CA GLY A 131 -5.14 3.74 -23.40
C GLY A 131 -5.87 3.05 -22.24
N THR A 132 -7.05 2.52 -22.50
CA THR A 132 -7.83 1.83 -21.46
C THR A 132 -7.07 0.66 -20.84
N GLU A 133 -6.30 -0.07 -21.64
CA GLU A 133 -5.49 -1.20 -21.18
C GLU A 133 -4.39 -0.75 -20.20
N ASP A 134 -3.59 0.25 -20.54
CA ASP A 134 -2.53 0.74 -19.66
C ASP A 134 -3.09 1.45 -18.42
N ALA A 135 -4.23 2.13 -18.56
CA ALA A 135 -4.94 2.72 -17.42
C ALA A 135 -5.43 1.63 -16.46
N ASP A 136 -5.92 0.50 -16.97
CA ASP A 136 -6.32 -0.64 -16.16
C ASP A 136 -5.11 -1.34 -15.52
N ARG A 137 -4.00 -1.47 -16.24
CA ARG A 137 -2.72 -1.95 -15.68
C ARG A 137 -2.21 -1.05 -14.56
N LEU A 138 -2.26 0.28 -14.73
CA LEU A 138 -1.88 1.24 -13.69
C LEU A 138 -2.76 1.06 -12.44
N ARG A 139 -4.07 0.93 -12.61
CA ARG A 139 -5.02 0.69 -11.50
C ARG A 139 -4.80 -0.66 -10.82
N ALA A 140 -4.41 -1.68 -11.57
CA ALA A 140 -4.10 -3.01 -11.08
C ALA A 140 -2.69 -3.12 -10.47
N GLY A 141 -1.88 -2.05 -10.51
CA GLY A 141 -0.50 -2.08 -10.04
C GLY A 141 0.43 -2.90 -10.93
N GLN A 142 0.11 -3.04 -12.22
CA GLN A 142 0.83 -3.82 -13.23
C GLN A 142 1.69 -2.95 -14.16
N LEU A 143 1.99 -1.71 -13.73
CA LEU A 143 3.02 -0.87 -14.35
C LEU A 143 4.15 -0.64 -13.34
N TYR A 144 5.37 -0.47 -13.83
CA TYR A 144 6.50 -0.06 -13.02
C TYR A 144 7.29 1.06 -13.69
N VAL A 145 8.00 1.84 -12.90
CA VAL A 145 8.94 2.86 -13.36
C VAL A 145 10.35 2.39 -13.08
N ASP A 146 11.25 2.61 -14.03
CA ASP A 146 12.67 2.32 -13.89
C ASP A 146 13.53 3.53 -14.27
N VAL A 147 14.74 3.52 -13.71
CA VAL A 147 15.79 4.50 -13.98
C VAL A 147 17.01 3.74 -14.43
N HIS A 148 17.45 3.99 -15.65
CA HIS A 148 18.66 3.40 -16.23
C HIS A 148 19.83 4.36 -16.11
N THR A 149 21.02 3.81 -15.92
CA THR A 149 22.25 4.60 -15.92
C THR A 149 23.33 3.96 -16.78
N HIS A 150 24.39 4.71 -17.05
CA HIS A 150 25.57 4.17 -17.71
C HIS A 150 26.20 2.98 -16.96
N ALA A 151 26.08 2.95 -15.63
CA ALA A 151 26.60 1.87 -14.79
C ALA A 151 25.63 0.68 -14.70
N HIS A 152 24.33 0.93 -14.84
CA HIS A 152 23.28 -0.09 -14.83
C HIS A 152 22.34 0.07 -16.04
N PRO A 153 22.76 -0.38 -17.23
CA PRO A 153 21.96 -0.22 -18.46
C PRO A 153 20.64 -1.01 -18.45
N GLU A 154 20.54 -2.07 -17.65
CA GLU A 154 19.32 -2.87 -17.48
C GLU A 154 18.40 -2.31 -16.37
N GLY A 155 18.79 -1.20 -15.73
CA GLY A 155 18.08 -0.55 -14.63
C GLY A 155 18.93 -0.42 -13.36
N GLU A 156 19.03 0.79 -12.80
CA GLU A 156 19.63 1.05 -11.49
C GLU A 156 18.59 1.08 -10.37
N LEU A 157 17.43 1.68 -10.63
CA LEU A 157 16.34 1.81 -9.66
C LEU A 157 15.01 1.38 -10.31
N ARG A 158 14.13 0.72 -9.54
CA ARG A 158 12.78 0.36 -9.98
C ARG A 158 11.77 0.62 -8.87
N ALA A 159 10.55 0.98 -9.25
CA ALA A 159 9.37 0.94 -8.37
C ALA A 159 8.12 0.46 -9.11
N GLN A 160 7.36 -0.42 -8.48
CA GLN A 160 6.03 -0.79 -8.95
C GLN A 160 5.05 0.37 -8.71
N LEU A 161 4.30 0.82 -9.74
CA LEU A 161 3.22 1.80 -9.62
C LEU A 161 1.96 1.15 -9.05
N SER A 162 2.06 0.71 -7.81
CA SER A 162 0.91 0.40 -6.98
C SER A 162 0.75 1.53 -5.99
N ASN A 163 -0.48 1.77 -5.56
CA ASN A 163 -0.73 2.77 -4.55
C ASN A 163 -0.14 2.20 -3.24
N GLN A 164 1.08 2.57 -2.87
CA GLN A 164 1.66 2.06 -1.61
C GLN A 164 0.83 2.52 -0.39
N ALA A 165 -0.09 3.49 -0.57
CA ALA A 165 -1.11 3.87 0.41
C ALA A 165 -2.49 3.20 0.19
N VAL A 166 -2.73 2.57 -0.97
CA VAL A 166 -3.93 1.75 -1.26
C VAL A 166 -3.49 0.40 -1.83
N GLN A 167 -3.19 -0.52 -0.90
CA GLN A 167 -3.50 -1.95 -1.02
C GLN A 167 -2.55 -2.83 -1.87
N LEU A 168 -1.49 -3.35 -1.25
CA LEU A 168 -1.65 -4.76 -0.87
C LEU A 168 -2.44 -4.69 0.42
N THR A 169 -3.77 -4.89 0.38
CA THR A 169 -4.45 -5.27 1.61
C THR A 169 -3.81 -6.58 1.98
N VAL A 170 -2.89 -6.51 2.92
CA VAL A 170 -2.61 -7.67 3.73
C VAL A 170 -3.86 -7.76 4.59
N SER A 171 -4.75 -8.67 4.21
CA SER A 171 -5.87 -9.05 5.05
C SER A 171 -5.29 -9.55 6.36
N ALA A 172 -5.98 -9.26 7.47
CA ALA A 172 -5.59 -9.69 8.81
C ALA A 172 -5.81 -11.21 9.02
N THR A 173 -5.23 -12.01 8.13
CA THR A 173 -5.30 -13.48 8.13
C THR A 173 -3.88 -14.01 7.97
N LEU A 174 -3.56 -15.13 8.63
CA LEU A 174 -2.22 -15.67 8.55
C LEU A 174 -1.83 -16.08 7.13
N ASP A 175 -2.77 -16.59 6.32
CA ASP A 175 -2.46 -16.99 4.94
C ASP A 175 -2.02 -15.80 4.09
N ASP A 176 -2.70 -14.66 4.22
CA ASP A 176 -2.37 -13.48 3.44
C ASP A 176 -1.09 -12.79 3.93
N ILE A 177 -0.90 -12.72 5.25
CA ILE A 177 0.36 -12.29 5.88
C ILE A 177 1.52 -13.20 5.44
N GLN A 178 1.28 -14.51 5.39
CA GLN A 178 2.29 -15.46 4.94
C GLN A 178 2.68 -15.20 3.49
N ALA A 179 1.69 -15.13 2.60
CA ALA A 179 1.93 -14.99 1.17
C ALA A 179 2.64 -13.66 0.84
N LYS A 180 2.21 -12.56 1.48
CA LYS A 180 2.64 -11.20 1.11
C LYS A 180 3.80 -10.67 1.96
N ILE A 181 4.04 -11.22 3.14
CA ILE A 181 5.08 -10.73 4.08
C ILE A 181 6.06 -11.84 4.44
N PHE A 182 5.61 -12.89 5.14
CA PHE A 182 6.55 -13.85 5.73
C PHE A 182 7.33 -14.63 4.68
N THR A 183 6.67 -15.11 3.61
CA THR A 183 7.35 -15.81 2.52
C THR A 183 8.38 -14.92 1.84
N PRO A 184 8.04 -13.75 1.27
CA PRO A 184 9.00 -12.95 0.51
C PRO A 184 10.08 -12.29 1.37
N GLN A 185 9.80 -11.95 2.63
CA GLN A 185 10.67 -11.06 3.40
C GLN A 185 11.30 -11.71 4.64
N CYS A 186 10.76 -12.83 5.13
CA CYS A 186 11.20 -13.42 6.41
C CYS A 186 11.74 -14.85 6.25
N SER A 187 11.14 -15.65 5.38
CA SER A 187 11.40 -17.09 5.30
C SER A 187 12.82 -17.45 4.89
N GLY A 188 13.49 -16.59 4.11
CA GLY A 188 14.89 -16.76 3.70
C GLY A 188 15.88 -16.81 4.87
N CYS A 189 15.57 -16.20 6.02
CA CYS A 189 16.37 -16.30 7.23
C CYS A 189 15.71 -17.17 8.31
N HIS A 190 14.38 -17.20 8.36
CA HIS A 190 13.57 -17.96 9.30
C HIS A 190 13.11 -19.29 8.69
N THR A 191 14.07 -20.18 8.47
CA THR A 191 13.84 -21.43 7.71
C THR A 191 13.36 -22.61 8.56
N GLY A 192 13.49 -22.54 9.89
CA GLY A 192 13.20 -23.65 10.80
C GLY A 192 14.24 -24.76 10.82
N GLY A 193 15.29 -24.67 10.01
CA GLY A 193 16.31 -25.72 9.85
C GLY A 193 17.60 -25.46 10.64
N GLY A 194 17.71 -24.34 11.36
CA GLY A 194 18.93 -23.96 12.08
C GLY A 194 18.90 -24.28 13.58
N ASN A 195 20.10 -24.32 14.19
CA ASN A 195 20.28 -24.49 15.65
C ASN A 195 20.51 -23.15 16.38
N THR A 196 20.53 -22.03 15.65
CA THR A 196 20.73 -20.68 16.18
C THR A 196 19.68 -19.71 15.64
N LEU A 197 19.46 -18.61 16.35
CA LEU A 197 18.60 -17.51 15.88
C LEU A 197 19.19 -16.87 14.61
N PRO A 198 18.37 -16.45 13.63
CA PRO A 198 16.91 -16.57 13.61
C PRO A 198 16.39 -17.93 13.09
N SER A 199 17.24 -18.77 12.52
CA SER A 199 16.83 -19.95 11.73
C SER A 199 16.21 -21.12 12.53
N VAL A 200 16.21 -21.06 13.87
CA VAL A 200 15.41 -21.96 14.72
C VAL A 200 13.89 -21.71 14.60
N MET A 201 13.48 -20.56 14.09
CA MET A 201 12.08 -20.23 13.82
C MET A 201 11.74 -20.59 12.37
N ASN A 202 10.60 -21.23 12.14
CA ASN A 202 10.15 -21.63 10.80
C ASN A 202 9.01 -20.74 10.31
N LEU A 203 9.29 -19.87 9.34
CA LEU A 203 8.30 -19.01 8.69
C LEU A 203 8.08 -19.36 7.20
N THR A 204 8.44 -20.58 6.78
CA THR A 204 8.46 -20.99 5.36
C THR A 204 7.08 -21.24 4.77
N ASN A 205 6.08 -21.48 5.61
CA ASN A 205 4.68 -21.64 5.22
C ASN A 205 3.78 -21.34 6.40
N ALA A 206 2.51 -21.05 6.15
CA ALA A 206 1.61 -20.52 7.17
C ALA A 206 1.36 -21.51 8.34
N SER A 207 1.33 -22.82 8.10
CA SER A 207 1.22 -23.82 9.18
C SER A 207 2.46 -23.86 10.07
N ALA A 208 3.66 -23.79 9.48
CA ALA A 208 4.91 -23.73 10.24
C ALA A 208 5.06 -22.38 10.98
N SER A 209 4.63 -21.28 10.36
CA SER A 209 4.61 -19.95 10.96
C SER A 209 3.71 -19.92 12.18
N TYR A 210 2.48 -20.42 12.07
CA TYR A 210 1.56 -20.52 13.19
C TYR A 210 2.19 -21.27 14.37
N ALA A 211 2.71 -22.48 14.10
CA ALA A 211 3.34 -23.33 15.11
C ALA A 211 4.61 -22.71 15.73
N SER A 212 5.31 -21.84 15.01
CA SER A 212 6.53 -21.19 15.49
C SER A 212 6.27 -19.88 16.25
N LEU A 213 5.08 -19.29 16.09
CA LEU A 213 4.76 -17.94 16.58
C LEU A 213 3.70 -17.96 17.69
N VAL A 214 2.53 -18.54 17.43
CA VAL A 214 1.35 -18.34 18.26
C VAL A 214 1.46 -19.14 19.56
N GLY A 215 1.43 -18.44 20.70
CA GLY A 215 1.55 -19.06 22.03
C GLY A 215 2.95 -19.60 22.34
N VAL A 216 3.97 -19.26 21.55
CA VAL A 216 5.34 -19.73 21.75
C VAL A 216 6.17 -18.65 22.43
N PHE A 217 6.82 -18.98 23.56
CA PHE A 217 7.73 -18.06 24.24
C PHE A 217 8.92 -17.65 23.37
N SER A 218 9.34 -16.39 23.51
CA SER A 218 10.57 -15.91 22.92
C SER A 218 11.80 -16.51 23.60
N ILE A 219 12.86 -16.74 22.82
CA ILE A 219 14.15 -17.19 23.36
C ILE A 219 14.94 -16.00 23.93
N GLY A 220 14.88 -14.83 23.27
CA GLY A 220 15.67 -13.66 23.65
C GLY A 220 15.02 -12.82 24.75
N GLU A 221 13.69 -12.88 24.88
CA GLU A 221 12.90 -12.10 25.84
C GLU A 221 11.86 -13.03 26.48
N PRO A 222 12.26 -13.91 27.42
CA PRO A 222 11.44 -15.06 27.86
C PRO A 222 10.10 -14.71 28.52
N ASP A 223 9.93 -13.47 28.96
CA ASP A 223 8.67 -12.98 29.55
C ASP A 223 7.61 -12.64 28.48
N LEU A 224 7.97 -12.66 27.20
CA LEU A 224 7.09 -12.35 26.07
C LEU A 224 6.80 -13.59 25.21
N LEU A 225 5.55 -13.69 24.77
CA LEU A 225 5.19 -14.58 23.67
C LEU A 225 5.63 -13.94 22.34
N ARG A 226 6.02 -14.79 21.38
CA ARG A 226 6.31 -14.35 20.02
C ARG A 226 5.06 -13.74 19.38
N VAL A 227 3.92 -14.43 19.56
CA VAL A 227 2.58 -13.90 19.35
C VAL A 227 1.72 -14.32 20.55
N ASP A 228 1.20 -13.32 21.26
CA ASP A 228 0.18 -13.42 22.29
C ASP A 228 -1.19 -13.20 21.66
N SER A 229 -1.99 -14.26 21.57
CA SER A 229 -3.26 -14.23 20.86
C SER A 229 -4.24 -13.28 21.57
N GLY A 230 -4.72 -12.28 20.86
CA GLY A 230 -5.61 -11.23 21.39
C GLY A 230 -4.89 -10.01 21.98
N ASP A 231 -3.56 -9.99 21.98
CA ASP A 231 -2.78 -8.82 22.45
C ASP A 231 -1.53 -8.59 21.57
N ALA A 232 -1.69 -7.74 20.56
CA ALA A 232 -0.60 -7.30 19.71
C ALA A 232 0.46 -6.49 20.48
N GLN A 233 0.09 -5.79 21.55
CA GLN A 233 1.02 -4.95 22.31
C GLN A 233 1.96 -5.76 23.20
N SER A 234 1.53 -6.92 23.68
CA SER A 234 2.39 -7.87 24.43
C SER A 234 3.18 -8.82 23.52
N SER A 235 2.89 -8.83 22.21
CA SER A 235 3.51 -9.73 21.24
C SER A 235 4.89 -9.27 20.78
N LEU A 236 5.93 -10.08 21.01
CA LEU A 236 7.30 -9.76 20.60
C LEU A 236 7.44 -9.57 19.07
N LEU A 237 6.63 -10.26 18.25
CA LEU A 237 6.61 -10.04 16.80
C LEU A 237 6.37 -8.56 16.47
N VAL A 238 5.42 -7.92 17.13
CA VAL A 238 5.11 -6.50 16.91
C VAL A 238 6.28 -5.62 17.35
N HIS A 239 6.86 -5.88 18.52
CA HIS A 239 8.03 -5.12 18.99
C HIS A 239 9.21 -5.23 18.02
N LYS A 240 9.45 -6.43 17.49
CA LYS A 240 10.48 -6.69 16.48
C LYS A 240 10.22 -5.94 15.20
N LEU A 241 8.98 -5.88 14.72
CA LEU A 241 8.63 -5.14 13.49
C LEU A 241 8.71 -3.62 13.69
N GLU A 242 8.35 -3.14 14.87
CA GLU A 242 8.34 -1.72 15.19
C GLU A 242 9.71 -1.16 15.58
N GLY A 243 10.60 -2.01 16.10
CA GLY A 243 11.93 -1.66 16.57
C GLY A 243 12.00 -1.31 18.05
N THR A 244 11.03 -1.77 18.84
CA THR A 244 10.91 -1.46 20.28
C THR A 244 11.38 -2.61 21.18
N GLN A 245 11.83 -3.72 20.60
CA GLN A 245 12.30 -4.91 21.33
C GLN A 245 13.51 -4.60 22.24
N ALA A 246 13.66 -5.34 23.35
CA ALA A 246 14.81 -5.16 24.25
C ALA A 246 16.07 -5.89 23.76
N VAL A 247 15.93 -7.04 23.09
CA VAL A 247 17.07 -7.89 22.69
C VAL A 247 17.16 -8.05 21.19
N GLY A 248 18.32 -7.81 20.60
CA GLY A 248 18.57 -7.96 19.16
C GLY A 248 18.02 -6.81 18.30
N GLY A 249 18.06 -6.97 16.98
CA GLY A 249 17.65 -5.94 16.02
C GLY A 249 16.17 -5.98 15.64
N ARG A 250 15.70 -4.85 15.09
CA ARG A 250 14.39 -4.68 14.43
C ARG A 250 14.33 -5.55 13.17
N MET A 251 13.15 -6.07 12.85
CA MET A 251 12.88 -6.87 11.67
C MET A 251 12.00 -6.12 10.65
N PRO A 252 12.25 -6.28 9.34
CA PRO A 252 13.39 -6.96 8.73
C PRO A 252 14.73 -6.31 9.13
N LEU A 253 15.77 -7.13 9.33
CA LEU A 253 17.07 -6.66 9.84
C LEU A 253 17.83 -5.81 8.81
N ARG A 254 17.61 -6.10 7.53
CA ARG A 254 18.22 -5.41 6.39
C ARG A 254 17.10 -4.76 5.59
N GLY A 255 17.39 -3.57 5.06
CA GLY A 255 16.46 -2.82 4.23
C GLY A 255 15.48 -1.95 5.01
N ASN A 256 14.41 -1.53 4.31
CA ASN A 256 13.38 -0.67 4.85
C ASN A 256 12.48 -1.40 5.88
N LYS A 257 11.83 -0.63 6.75
CA LYS A 257 10.79 -1.17 7.64
C LYS A 257 9.64 -1.70 6.78
N LEU A 258 8.90 -2.67 7.30
CA LEU A 258 7.58 -2.97 6.74
C LEU A 258 6.76 -1.67 6.67
N GLN A 259 5.95 -1.56 5.63
CA GLN A 259 4.98 -0.48 5.54
C GLN A 259 4.05 -0.50 6.76
N ALA A 260 3.62 0.67 7.22
CA ALA A 260 2.77 0.79 8.40
C ALA A 260 1.50 -0.06 8.30
N GLN A 261 0.89 -0.14 7.12
CA GLN A 261 -0.32 -0.94 6.88
C GLN A 261 -0.07 -2.45 7.03
N SER A 262 1.10 -2.97 6.63
CA SER A 262 1.46 -4.37 6.82
C SER A 262 1.63 -4.71 8.31
N ILE A 263 2.18 -3.79 9.09
CA ILE A 263 2.29 -3.94 10.55
C ILE A 263 0.90 -3.92 11.19
N VAL A 264 0.03 -2.99 10.77
CA VAL A 264 -1.36 -2.93 11.23
C VAL A 264 -2.12 -4.23 10.91
N ALA A 265 -1.93 -4.83 9.74
CA ALA A 265 -2.55 -6.10 9.40
C ALA A 265 -2.08 -7.25 10.30
N ILE A 266 -0.79 -7.29 10.64
CA ILE A 266 -0.24 -8.26 11.58
C ILE A 266 -0.78 -8.02 12.99
N GLN A 267 -0.82 -6.77 13.45
CA GLN A 267 -1.41 -6.39 14.75
C GLN A 267 -2.87 -6.82 14.81
N GLN A 268 -3.66 -6.49 13.79
CA GLN A 268 -5.07 -6.85 13.70
C GLN A 268 -5.27 -8.38 13.70
N TRP A 269 -4.47 -9.13 12.94
CA TRP A 269 -4.54 -10.59 12.95
C TRP A 269 -4.29 -11.15 14.35
N ILE A 270 -3.33 -10.58 15.09
CA ILE A 270 -3.04 -10.98 16.48
C ILE A 270 -4.21 -10.62 17.40
N ASP A 271 -4.71 -9.39 17.33
CA ASP A 271 -5.82 -8.89 18.16
C ASP A 271 -7.13 -9.66 17.88
N ASP A 272 -7.33 -10.15 16.65
CA ASP A 272 -8.43 -11.03 16.26
C ASP A 272 -8.24 -12.49 16.69
N GLY A 273 -7.25 -12.76 17.55
CA GLY A 273 -6.99 -14.06 18.14
C GLY A 273 -5.95 -14.90 17.40
N ALA A 274 -5.19 -14.31 16.48
CA ALA A 274 -4.12 -14.95 15.74
C ALA A 274 -4.56 -16.24 15.03
N MET A 275 -5.74 -16.23 14.40
CA MET A 275 -6.35 -17.43 13.81
C MET A 275 -5.53 -18.03 12.65
N ARG A 276 -5.60 -19.36 12.51
CA ARG A 276 -4.97 -20.08 11.39
C ARG A 276 -5.80 -20.02 10.13
#